data_AF-A0A1B1YDL2-F1
#
_entry.id   AF-A0A1B1YDL2-F1
#
_cell.length_a   1.000
_cell.length_b   1.000
_cell.length_c   1.000
_cell.angle_alpha   90.00
_cell.angle_beta   90.00
_cell.angle_gamma   90.00
#
_symmetry.space_group_name_H-M   'P 1'
#
loop_
_entity.id
_entity.type
_entity.pdbx_description
1 polymer ?
#
loop_
_entity_poly.entity_id
_entity_poly.type
_entity_poly.pdbx_seq_one_letter_code
_entity_poly.pdbx_strand_id
1 'polypeptide(L)'
;MALIDDLKKATKNIAQKTGELVEISKLNLSISQEKDKVEKLYAEIGKAVYEQYKAGNDVGFSDKCAAIAEIENKIEELQQKIRELRNVKKCPSCGAEVEADTVYCPKCGTKQ
;
A
#
# COMPACT_ATOMS: atom_id res chain seq x y z
N MET A 1 1.77 44.86 46.30
CA MET A 1 1.43 43.43 46.18
C MET A 1 0.75 43.17 44.83
N ALA A 2 1.38 43.55 43.70
CA ALA A 2 0.81 43.43 42.35
C ALA A 2 1.53 42.36 41.50
N LEU A 3 2.82 42.15 41.75
CA LEU A 3 3.66 41.20 41.01
C LEU A 3 3.21 39.73 41.10
N ILE A 4 2.53 39.31 42.17
CA ILE A 4 2.07 37.92 42.35
C ILE A 4 0.77 37.65 41.57
N ASP A 5 -0.10 38.66 41.40
CA ASP A 5 -1.36 38.54 40.66
C ASP A 5 -1.14 38.50 39.14
N ASP A 6 -0.21 39.31 38.64
CA ASP A 6 0.19 39.26 37.22
C ASP A 6 0.91 37.95 36.88
N LEU A 7 1.72 37.42 37.81
CA LEU A 7 2.36 36.12 37.65
C LEU A 7 1.32 35.00 37.56
N LYS A 8 0.32 34.96 38.46
CA LYS A 8 -0.75 33.96 38.43
C LYS A 8 -1.57 34.01 37.13
N LYS A 9 -1.89 35.21 36.63
CA LYS A 9 -2.58 35.37 35.33
C LYS A 9 -1.75 34.86 34.16
N ALA A 10 -0.45 35.16 34.14
CA ALA A 10 0.46 34.64 33.12
C ALA A 10 0.57 33.10 33.20
N THR A 11 0.71 32.53 34.40
CA THR A 11 0.80 31.07 34.59
C THR A 11 -0.48 30.35 34.14
N LYS A 12 -1.67 30.91 34.43
CA LYS A 12 -2.97 30.30 34.08
C LYS A 12 -3.22 30.30 32.57
N ASN A 13 -2.86 31.38 31.87
CA ASN A 13 -3.00 31.48 30.41
C ASN A 13 -1.99 30.59 29.67
N ILE A 14 -0.79 30.38 30.22
CA ILE A 14 0.21 29.45 29.65
C ILE A 14 -0.27 27.99 29.82
N ALA A 15 -0.84 27.64 30.98
CA ALA A 15 -1.40 26.32 31.23
C ALA A 15 -2.62 26.01 30.33
N GLN A 16 -3.48 26.98 30.02
CA GLN A 16 -4.60 26.78 29.09
C GLN A 16 -4.13 26.60 27.64
N LYS A 17 -3.23 27.46 27.15
CA LYS A 17 -2.70 27.34 25.79
C LYS A 17 -1.95 26.03 25.54
N THR A 18 -1.30 25.48 26.55
CA THR A 18 -0.63 24.17 26.43
C THR A 18 -1.63 23.02 26.29
N GLY A 19 -2.80 23.09 26.94
CA GLY A 19 -3.89 22.12 26.75
C GLY A 19 -4.47 22.16 25.32
N GLU A 20 -4.77 23.35 24.82
CA GLU A 20 -5.32 23.55 23.47
C GLU A 20 -4.40 23.01 22.37
N LEU A 21 -3.08 23.20 22.50
CA LEU A 21 -2.09 22.69 21.55
C LEU A 21 -2.04 21.15 21.51
N VAL A 22 -2.23 20.49 22.66
CA VAL A 22 -2.29 19.03 22.74
C VAL A 22 -3.57 18.51 22.09
N GLU A 23 -4.70 19.18 22.29
CA GLU A 23 -5.96 18.83 21.64
C GLU A 23 -5.87 19.00 20.12
N ILE A 24 -5.31 20.12 19.63
CA ILE A 24 -5.06 20.33 18.20
C ILE A 24 -4.17 19.24 17.62
N SER A 25 -3.10 18.86 18.34
CA SER A 25 -2.19 17.79 17.89
C SER A 25 -2.89 16.43 17.81
N LYS A 26 -3.73 16.11 18.80
CA LYS A 26 -4.57 14.88 18.78
C LYS A 26 -5.55 14.90 17.61
N LEU A 27 -6.23 16.02 17.39
CA LEU A 27 -7.18 16.18 16.29
C LEU A 27 -6.48 16.03 14.93
N ASN A 28 -5.29 16.61 14.75
CA ASN A 28 -4.51 16.46 13.53
C ASN A 28 -4.09 15.01 13.29
N LEU A 29 -3.70 14.27 14.34
CA LEU A 29 -3.42 12.84 14.22
C LEU A 29 -4.66 12.06 13.77
N SER A 30 -5.82 12.31 14.40
CA SER A 30 -7.08 11.68 14.00
C SER A 30 -7.45 12.02 12.55
N ILE A 31 -7.28 13.26 12.13
CA ILE A 31 -7.52 13.69 10.73
C ILE A 31 -6.60 12.91 9.77
N SER A 32 -5.32 12.76 10.11
CA SER A 32 -4.39 11.97 9.28
C SER A 32 -4.86 10.52 9.16
N GLN A 33 -5.26 9.90 10.28
CA GLN A 33 -5.74 8.51 10.29
C GLN A 33 -7.01 8.34 9.46
N GLU A 34 -7.97 9.27 9.54
CA GLU A 34 -9.18 9.22 8.71
C GLU A 34 -8.85 9.42 7.22
N LYS A 35 -7.89 10.29 6.88
CA LYS A 35 -7.41 10.43 5.49
C LYS A 35 -6.79 9.14 4.98
N ASP A 36 -5.92 8.49 5.76
CA ASP A 36 -5.33 7.20 5.41
C ASP A 36 -6.40 6.12 5.16
N LYS A 37 -7.48 6.10 5.95
CA LYS A 37 -8.61 5.18 5.74
C LYS A 37 -9.33 5.46 4.43
N VAL A 38 -9.57 6.73 4.10
CA VAL A 38 -10.20 7.13 2.83
C VAL A 38 -9.34 6.70 1.64
N GLU A 39 -8.02 6.91 1.69
CA GLU A 39 -7.12 6.48 0.60
C GLU A 39 -7.13 4.96 0.40
N LYS A 40 -7.15 4.19 1.50
CA LYS A 40 -7.29 2.72 1.42
C LYS A 40 -8.61 2.32 0.78
N LEU A 41 -9.72 2.94 1.17
CA LEU A 41 -11.02 2.66 0.58
C LEU A 41 -11.05 2.99 -0.92
N TYR A 42 -10.42 4.09 -1.35
CA TYR A 42 -10.29 4.39 -2.78
C TYR A 42 -9.49 3.32 -3.52
N ALA A 43 -8.41 2.80 -2.94
CA ALA A 43 -7.64 1.71 -3.54
C ALA A 43 -8.47 0.42 -3.64
N GLU A 44 -9.22 0.07 -2.59
CA GLU A 44 -10.11 -1.10 -2.56
C GLU A 44 -11.23 -1.00 -3.60
N ILE A 45 -11.87 0.17 -3.70
CA ILE A 45 -12.90 0.44 -4.72
C ILE A 45 -12.30 0.32 -6.12
N GLY A 46 -11.15 0.96 -6.36
CA GLY A 46 -10.48 0.89 -7.66
C GLY A 46 -10.15 -0.55 -8.05
N LYS A 47 -9.69 -1.36 -7.09
CA LYS A 47 -9.42 -2.79 -7.30
C LYS A 47 -10.71 -3.56 -7.62
N ALA A 48 -11.78 -3.37 -6.87
CA ALA A 48 -13.07 -4.02 -7.10
C ALA A 48 -13.66 -3.66 -8.48
N VAL A 49 -13.56 -2.39 -8.89
CA VAL A 49 -13.97 -1.92 -10.23
C VAL A 49 -13.18 -2.63 -11.31
N TYR A 50 -11.86 -2.76 -11.14
CA TYR A 50 -11.01 -3.44 -12.12
C TYR A 50 -11.27 -4.95 -12.18
N GLU A 51 -11.54 -5.59 -11.05
CA GLU A 51 -11.97 -7.00 -11.01
C GLU A 51 -13.30 -7.22 -11.74
N GLN A 52 -14.26 -6.31 -11.56
CA GLN A 52 -15.52 -6.36 -12.30
C GLN A 52 -15.33 -6.13 -13.80
N TYR A 53 -14.42 -5.24 -14.20
CA TYR A 53 -14.02 -5.06 -15.60
C TYR A 53 -13.42 -6.34 -16.18
N LYS A 54 -12.51 -7.01 -15.45
CA LYS A 54 -11.95 -8.31 -15.86
C LYS A 54 -13.02 -9.41 -15.98
N ALA A 55 -14.08 -9.33 -15.18
CA ALA A 55 -15.24 -10.23 -15.27
C ALA A 55 -16.19 -9.91 -16.45
N GLY A 56 -15.89 -8.88 -17.25
CA GLY A 56 -16.68 -8.50 -18.44
C GLY A 56 -17.86 -7.57 -18.14
N ASN A 57 -17.93 -6.99 -16.94
CA ASN A 57 -18.95 -5.99 -16.61
C ASN A 57 -18.55 -4.61 -17.10
N ASP A 58 -19.51 -3.83 -17.62
CA ASP A 58 -19.30 -2.42 -17.91
C ASP A 58 -19.37 -1.60 -16.63
N VAL A 59 -18.23 -1.04 -16.25
CA VAL A 59 -18.06 -0.23 -15.04
C VAL A 59 -17.86 1.26 -15.36
N GLY A 60 -17.98 1.69 -16.61
CA GLY A 60 -17.83 3.11 -17.01
C GLY A 60 -16.41 3.68 -16.87
N PHE A 61 -15.41 2.85 -16.53
CA PHE A 61 -14.00 3.22 -16.40
C PHE A 61 -13.10 2.46 -17.39
N SER A 62 -13.63 2.11 -18.56
CA SER A 62 -12.96 1.25 -19.55
C SER A 62 -11.56 1.74 -19.92
N ASP A 63 -11.35 3.04 -20.13
CA ASP A 63 -10.03 3.59 -20.51
C ASP A 63 -8.97 3.36 -19.44
N LYS A 64 -9.31 3.62 -18.18
CA LYS A 64 -8.39 3.42 -17.05
C LYS A 64 -8.14 1.93 -16.81
N CYS A 65 -9.18 1.10 -16.93
CA CYS A 65 -9.05 -0.35 -16.79
C CYS A 65 -8.17 -0.95 -17.91
N ALA A 66 -8.33 -0.48 -19.15
CA ALA A 66 -7.49 -0.88 -20.26
C ALA A 66 -6.02 -0.50 -20.02
N ALA A 67 -5.75 0.71 -19.52
CA ALA A 67 -4.40 1.13 -19.15
C ALA A 67 -3.79 0.25 -18.03
N ILE A 68 -4.59 -0.13 -17.01
CA ILE A 68 -4.13 -1.07 -15.96
C ILE A 68 -3.78 -2.42 -16.57
N ALA A 69 -4.62 -2.95 -17.48
CA ALA A 69 -4.36 -4.22 -18.15
C ALA A 69 -3.07 -4.20 -18.99
N GLU A 70 -2.80 -3.09 -19.69
CA GLU A 70 -1.55 -2.93 -20.43
C GLU A 70 -0.32 -2.92 -19.50
N ILE A 71 -0.41 -2.22 -18.36
CA ILE A 71 0.65 -2.18 -17.35
C ILE A 71 0.89 -3.58 -16.76
N GLU A 72 -0.17 -4.34 -16.46
CA GLU A 72 -0.07 -5.72 -15.98
C GLU A 72 0.64 -6.62 -17.00
N ASN A 73 0.27 -6.55 -18.28
CA ASN A 73 0.94 -7.31 -19.35
C ASN A 73 2.43 -6.96 -19.43
N LYS A 74 2.77 -5.67 -19.30
CA LYS A 74 4.16 -5.21 -19.30
C LYS A 74 4.93 -5.70 -18.06
N ILE A 75 4.29 -5.77 -16.90
CA ILE A 75 4.87 -6.37 -15.70
C ILE A 75 5.18 -7.85 -15.95
N GLU A 76 4.26 -8.61 -16.56
CA GLU A 76 4.48 -10.02 -16.89
C GLU A 76 5.65 -10.21 -17.86
N GLU A 77 5.75 -9.38 -18.90
CA GLU A 77 6.86 -9.39 -19.86
C GLU A 77 8.20 -9.10 -19.16
N LEU A 78 8.25 -8.08 -18.29
CA LEU A 78 9.45 -7.75 -17.52
C LEU A 78 9.84 -8.88 -16.57
N GLN A 79 8.87 -9.50 -15.89
CA GLN A 79 9.13 -10.65 -15.04
C GLN A 79 9.64 -11.86 -15.83
N GLN A 80 9.14 -12.07 -17.05
CA GLN A 80 9.63 -13.11 -17.93
C GLN A 80 11.09 -12.86 -18.32
N LYS A 81 11.44 -11.64 -18.74
CA LYS A 81 12.83 -11.26 -19.02
C LYS A 81 13.75 -11.46 -17.82
N ILE A 82 13.28 -11.14 -16.61
CA ILE A 82 14.03 -11.41 -15.37
C ILE A 82 14.27 -12.93 -15.19
N ARG A 83 13.25 -13.77 -15.43
CA ARG A 83 13.39 -15.24 -15.33
C ARG A 83 14.37 -15.80 -16.37
N GLU A 84 14.32 -15.30 -17.60
CA GLU A 84 15.25 -15.67 -18.68
C GLU A 84 16.68 -15.28 -18.34
N LEU A 85 16.91 -14.03 -17.89
CA LEU A 85 18.24 -13.55 -17.50
C LEU A 85 18.80 -14.30 -16.28
N ARG A 86 17.93 -14.74 -15.37
CA ARG A 86 18.32 -15.55 -14.21
C ARG A 86 18.48 -17.04 -14.54
N ASN A 87 18.15 -17.46 -15.77
CA ASN A 87 18.11 -18.86 -16.18
C ASN A 87 17.37 -19.73 -15.16
N VAL A 88 16.21 -19.26 -14.67
CA VAL A 88 15.39 -19.98 -13.68
C VAL A 88 14.04 -20.39 -14.27
N LYS A 89 13.59 -21.60 -13.91
CA LYS A 89 12.26 -22.16 -14.20
C LYS A 89 11.51 -22.41 -12.89
N LYS A 90 10.18 -22.52 -12.96
CA LYS A 90 9.36 -22.91 -11.80
C LYS A 90 9.24 -24.42 -11.70
N CYS A 91 9.45 -24.97 -10.51
CA CYS A 91 9.21 -26.38 -10.27
C CYS A 91 7.71 -26.72 -10.41
N PRO A 92 7.34 -27.75 -11.20
CA PRO A 92 5.94 -28.10 -11.42
C PRO A 92 5.25 -28.69 -10.17
N SER A 93 6.01 -29.21 -9.19
CA SER A 93 5.45 -29.81 -7.98
C SER A 93 5.26 -28.80 -6.84
N CYS A 94 6.20 -27.87 -6.64
CA CYS A 94 6.16 -26.95 -5.48
C CYS A 94 6.15 -25.46 -5.85
N GLY A 95 6.29 -25.11 -7.13
CA GLY A 95 6.29 -23.73 -7.62
C GLY A 95 7.56 -22.92 -7.33
N ALA A 96 8.57 -23.51 -6.68
CA ALA A 96 9.84 -22.83 -6.39
C ALA A 96 10.59 -22.47 -7.68
N GLU A 97 11.22 -21.29 -7.70
CA GLU A 97 12.15 -20.92 -8.78
C GLU A 97 13.46 -21.70 -8.60
N VAL A 98 13.84 -22.46 -9.62
CA VAL A 98 15.05 -23.28 -9.67
C VAL A 98 15.81 -22.97 -10.95
N GLU A 99 17.12 -23.19 -10.97
CA GLU A 99 17.90 -23.01 -12.20
C GLU A 99 17.40 -23.95 -13.31
N ALA A 100 17.41 -23.50 -14.56
CA ALA A 100 16.89 -24.24 -15.70
C ALA A 100 17.61 -25.59 -15.90
N ASP A 101 18.90 -25.61 -15.58
CA ASP A 101 19.79 -26.77 -15.71
C ASP A 101 19.79 -27.70 -14.49
N THR A 102 19.06 -27.34 -13.42
CA THR A 102 18.93 -28.22 -12.25
C THR A 102 18.14 -29.47 -12.62
N VAL A 103 18.63 -30.65 -12.21
CA VAL A 103 17.98 -31.96 -12.43
C VAL A 103 16.90 -32.26 -11.38
N TYR A 104 17.04 -31.75 -10.15
CA TYR A 104 16.12 -31.97 -9.04
C TYR A 104 15.89 -30.69 -8.23
N CYS A 105 14.64 -30.37 -7.88
CA CYS A 105 14.34 -29.16 -7.12
C CYS A 105 15.02 -29.17 -5.76
N PRO A 106 15.81 -28.14 -5.39
CA PRO A 106 16.43 -28.05 -4.07
C PRO A 106 15.41 -27.86 -2.93
N LYS A 107 14.16 -27.49 -3.24
CA LYS A 107 13.09 -27.32 -2.24
C LYS A 107 12.28 -28.59 -1.98
N CYS A 108 11.97 -29.39 -3.00
CA CYS A 108 11.07 -30.54 -2.85
C CYS A 108 11.61 -31.86 -3.42
N GLY A 109 12.79 -31.86 -4.03
CA GLY A 109 13.40 -33.07 -4.61
C GLY A 109 12.76 -33.57 -5.91
N THR A 110 11.70 -32.92 -6.41
CA THR A 110 11.05 -33.33 -7.67
C THR A 110 11.99 -33.12 -8.86
N LYS A 111 12.06 -34.09 -9.77
CA LYS A 111 12.83 -34.00 -11.01
C LYS A 111 12.31 -32.83 -11.87
N GLN A 112 13.22 -32.00 -12.35
CA GLN A 112 12.95 -30.71 -13.02
C GLN A 112 13.04 -30.77 -14.54
#